data_AF-A0A1T5M3F3-F1
#
_entry.id   AF-A0A1T5M3F3-F1
#
_cell.length_a   1.000
_cell.length_b   1.000
_cell.length_c   1.000
_cell.angle_alpha   90.00
_cell.angle_beta   90.00
_cell.angle_gamma   90.00
#
_symmetry.space_group_name_H-M   'P 1'
#
loop_
_entity.id
_entity.type
_entity.pdbx_description
1 polymer ?
#
loop_
_entity_poly.entity_id
_entity_poly.type
_entity_poly.pdbx_seq_one_letter_code
_entity_poly.pdbx_strand_id
1 'polypeptide(L)'
;MKLKFFSLVCFMALFSAPLFAQDAAAVTDEELKKYAVAMDSVNEMQAVLTGQIKQMVTTNQTVTAQRYNELFKIIGDEGKLLEANATPDEIRFVKDVIAKKDEGTAKIKETYQLLAKDYVGAAAFNKVKKAISSDESLKSKYQSIMDELAKDNAVN
;
A
#
# COMPACT_ATOMS: atom_id res chain seq x y z
N MET A 1 20.66 64.59 42.30
CA MET A 1 20.23 63.44 43.14
C MET A 1 18.78 63.15 42.78
N LYS A 2 18.25 61.96 42.45
CA LYS A 2 18.65 60.55 42.37
C LYS A 2 17.68 59.93 41.32
N LEU A 3 18.17 59.25 40.28
CA LEU A 3 18.26 57.79 40.15
C LEU A 3 16.96 57.09 39.69
N LYS A 4 16.96 56.73 38.39
CA LYS A 4 16.52 55.50 37.70
C LYS A 4 15.27 54.74 38.19
N PHE A 5 14.36 54.41 37.26
CA PHE A 5 14.08 53.01 36.94
C PHE A 5 13.43 52.86 35.55
N PHE A 6 14.04 52.03 34.72
CA PHE A 6 13.57 51.55 33.42
C PHE A 6 12.95 50.16 33.69
N SER A 7 11.72 49.89 33.24
CA SER A 7 11.25 48.50 33.17
C SER A 7 10.20 48.27 32.09
N LEU A 8 10.66 47.47 31.13
CA LEU A 8 10.03 46.69 30.09
C LEU A 8 9.00 45.70 30.66
N VAL A 9 7.79 45.65 30.10
CA VAL A 9 6.94 44.45 30.16
C VAL A 9 6.35 44.18 28.78
N CYS A 10 6.98 43.23 28.07
CA CYS A 10 6.41 42.53 26.93
C CYS A 10 5.17 41.75 27.37
N PHE A 11 4.00 42.11 26.86
CA PHE A 11 2.80 41.29 26.95
C PHE A 11 2.84 40.26 25.82
N MET A 12 3.38 39.07 26.10
CA MET A 12 3.35 37.93 25.18
C MET A 12 1.89 37.51 24.93
N ALA A 13 1.46 37.60 23.69
CA ALA A 13 0.26 36.94 23.20
C ALA A 13 0.47 35.42 23.31
N LEU A 14 -0.22 34.80 24.26
CA LEU A 14 -0.39 33.35 24.31
C LEU A 14 -1.21 32.94 23.09
N PHE A 15 -0.52 32.53 22.03
CA PHE A 15 -1.13 31.72 20.97
C PHE A 15 -1.54 30.38 21.59
N SER A 16 -2.81 30.27 21.95
CA SER A 16 -3.48 29.00 22.14
C SER A 16 -3.51 28.28 20.79
N ALA A 17 -2.49 27.46 20.52
CA ALA A 17 -2.58 26.46 19.48
C ALA A 17 -3.74 25.50 19.84
N PRO A 18 -4.65 25.21 18.91
CA PRO A 18 -5.67 24.19 19.15
C PRO A 18 -4.97 22.84 19.37
N LEU A 19 -5.13 22.31 20.58
CA LEU A 19 -4.82 20.93 20.94
C LEU A 19 -5.78 20.01 20.18
N PHE A 20 -5.43 19.66 18.94
CA PHE A 20 -6.12 18.60 18.19
C PHE A 20 -5.71 17.23 18.76
N ALA A 21 -6.21 16.86 19.94
CA ALA A 21 -5.88 15.58 20.57
C ALA A 21 -7.03 14.94 21.38
N GLN A 22 -8.29 15.27 21.09
CA GLN A 22 -9.44 14.57 21.66
C GLN A 22 -10.36 14.09 20.53
N ASP A 23 -10.67 12.78 20.56
CA ASP A 23 -11.73 12.03 19.83
C ASP A 23 -11.32 10.91 18.87
N ALA A 24 -10.07 10.43 18.92
CA ALA A 24 -9.81 9.03 18.57
C ALA A 24 -9.02 8.39 19.71
N ALA A 25 -9.55 7.30 20.29
CA ALA A 25 -8.76 6.48 21.21
C ALA A 25 -7.40 6.21 20.57
N ALA A 26 -6.30 6.43 21.31
CA ALA A 26 -4.95 6.23 20.77
C ALA A 26 -4.84 4.85 20.12
N VAL A 27 -4.08 4.75 19.02
CA VAL A 27 -3.74 3.44 18.45
C VAL A 27 -2.91 2.69 19.49
N THR A 28 -3.36 1.50 19.82
CA THR A 28 -2.62 0.61 20.73
C THR A 28 -1.52 -0.14 19.97
N ASP A 29 -0.49 -0.57 20.68
CA ASP A 29 0.59 -1.37 20.09
C ASP A 29 0.08 -2.70 19.51
N GLU A 30 -0.95 -3.31 20.14
CA GLU A 30 -1.56 -4.54 19.64
C GLU A 30 -2.29 -4.32 18.30
N GLU A 31 -3.07 -3.24 18.19
CA GLU A 31 -3.75 -2.90 16.93
C GLU A 31 -2.74 -2.58 15.82
N LEU A 32 -1.65 -1.88 16.15
CA LEU A 32 -0.57 -1.58 15.20
C LEU A 32 0.11 -2.87 14.71
N LYS A 33 0.41 -3.80 15.61
CA LYS A 33 1.02 -5.10 15.28
C LYS A 33 0.10 -5.96 14.42
N LYS A 34 -1.17 -6.12 14.80
CA LYS A 34 -2.17 -6.86 14.01
C LYS A 34 -2.33 -6.26 12.61
N TYR A 35 -2.38 -4.93 12.52
CA TYR A 35 -2.41 -4.24 11.25
C TYR A 35 -1.16 -4.53 10.41
N ALA A 36 0.04 -4.46 11.00
CA ALA A 36 1.28 -4.78 10.31
C ALA A 36 1.32 -6.22 9.78
N VAL A 37 0.97 -7.21 10.60
CA VAL A 37 0.91 -8.62 10.18
C VAL A 37 -0.11 -8.84 9.06
N ALA A 38 -1.27 -8.19 9.12
CA ALA A 38 -2.27 -8.25 8.06
C ALA A 38 -1.75 -7.67 6.74
N MET A 39 -1.04 -6.52 6.81
CA MET A 39 -0.49 -5.88 5.62
C MET A 39 0.70 -6.64 5.05
N ASP A 40 1.55 -7.25 5.90
CA ASP A 40 2.64 -8.13 5.47
C ASP A 40 2.12 -9.32 4.66
N SER A 41 1.06 -9.99 5.14
CA SER A 41 0.40 -11.08 4.40
C SER A 41 -0.12 -10.63 3.03
N VAL A 42 -0.72 -9.43 2.96
CA VAL A 42 -1.23 -8.86 1.71
C VAL A 42 -0.08 -8.50 0.75
N ASN A 43 1.01 -7.96 1.27
CA ASN A 43 2.20 -7.63 0.49
C ASN A 43 2.84 -8.90 -0.09
N GLU A 44 2.92 -9.98 0.68
CA GLU A 44 3.44 -11.26 0.21
C GLU A 44 2.57 -11.82 -0.93
N MET A 45 1.24 -11.79 -0.78
CA MET A 45 0.35 -12.21 -1.88
C MET A 45 0.54 -11.38 -3.15
N GLN A 46 0.77 -10.06 -3.01
CA GLN A 46 1.07 -9.18 -4.14
C GLN A 46 2.42 -9.52 -4.79
N ALA A 47 3.43 -9.81 -3.97
CA ALA A 47 4.76 -10.21 -4.45
C ALA A 47 4.69 -11.53 -5.22
N VAL A 48 3.99 -12.54 -4.69
CA VAL A 48 3.75 -13.82 -5.36
C VAL A 48 3.02 -13.63 -6.68
N LEU A 49 1.92 -12.87 -6.71
CA LEU A 49 1.17 -12.62 -7.95
C LEU A 49 2.03 -11.90 -8.99
N THR A 50 2.79 -10.89 -8.57
CA THR A 50 3.71 -10.15 -9.45
C THR A 50 4.78 -11.09 -10.00
N GLY A 51 5.34 -11.96 -9.16
CA GLY A 51 6.29 -12.99 -9.57
C GLY A 51 5.71 -13.95 -10.61
N GLN A 52 4.47 -14.44 -10.39
CA GLN A 52 3.78 -15.31 -11.34
C GLN A 52 3.54 -14.64 -12.69
N ILE A 53 3.06 -13.39 -12.71
CA ILE A 53 2.85 -12.62 -13.95
C ILE A 53 4.17 -12.38 -14.66
N LYS A 54 5.22 -11.99 -13.93
CA LYS A 54 6.56 -11.81 -14.50
C LYS A 54 7.07 -13.11 -15.11
N GLN A 55 6.88 -14.25 -14.44
CA GLN A 55 7.24 -15.55 -14.98
C GLN A 55 6.48 -15.84 -16.27
N MET A 56 5.14 -15.71 -16.27
CA MET A 56 4.32 -15.93 -17.48
C MET A 56 4.81 -15.11 -18.69
N VAL A 57 5.16 -13.84 -18.46
CA VAL A 57 5.63 -12.92 -19.52
C VAL A 57 7.05 -13.24 -19.98
N THR A 58 7.95 -13.62 -19.07
CA THR A 58 9.36 -13.84 -19.40
C THR A 58 9.67 -15.24 -19.93
N THR A 59 8.84 -16.24 -19.62
CA THR A 59 9.04 -17.63 -20.08
C THR A 59 8.23 -17.98 -21.33
N ASN A 60 7.40 -17.07 -21.83
CA ASN A 60 6.63 -17.30 -23.04
C ASN A 60 7.54 -17.33 -24.28
N GLN A 61 7.39 -18.36 -25.11
CA GLN A 61 8.22 -18.55 -26.32
C GLN A 61 7.69 -17.79 -27.54
N THR A 62 6.45 -17.34 -27.50
CA THR A 62 5.73 -16.71 -28.63
C THR A 62 5.70 -15.19 -28.49
N VAL A 63 5.56 -14.68 -27.26
CA VAL A 63 5.35 -13.26 -26.95
C VAL A 63 6.47 -12.79 -26.04
N THR A 64 7.32 -11.90 -26.56
CA THR A 64 8.37 -11.28 -25.74
C THR A 64 7.76 -10.34 -24.70
N ALA A 65 8.49 -10.05 -23.63
CA ALA A 65 8.04 -9.07 -22.63
C ALA A 65 7.74 -7.69 -23.23
N GLN A 66 8.53 -7.27 -24.22
CA GLN A 66 8.27 -6.02 -24.95
C GLN A 66 6.96 -6.10 -25.71
N ARG A 67 6.74 -7.18 -26.48
CA ARG A 67 5.53 -7.37 -27.29
C ARG A 67 4.29 -7.47 -26.41
N TYR A 68 4.38 -8.15 -25.28
CA TYR A 68 3.34 -8.16 -24.26
C TYR A 68 2.98 -6.74 -23.80
N ASN A 69 3.97 -5.91 -23.45
CA ASN A 69 3.74 -4.54 -22.98
C ASN A 69 3.14 -3.62 -24.04
N GLU A 70 3.46 -3.83 -25.31
CA GLU A 70 2.85 -3.12 -26.44
C GLU A 70 1.36 -3.51 -26.55
N LEU A 71 1.07 -4.80 -26.63
CA LEU A 71 -0.28 -5.33 -26.84
C LEU A 71 -1.19 -5.11 -25.63
N PHE A 72 -0.66 -5.21 -24.41
CA PHE A 72 -1.42 -5.00 -23.18
C PHE A 72 -2.08 -3.62 -23.13
N LYS A 73 -1.44 -2.59 -23.69
CA LYS A 73 -1.98 -1.21 -23.71
C LYS A 73 -3.14 -1.03 -24.68
N ILE A 74 -3.26 -1.91 -25.67
CA ILE A 74 -4.23 -1.80 -26.76
C ILE A 74 -5.19 -2.99 -26.83
N ILE A 75 -5.11 -3.94 -25.89
CA ILE A 75 -5.86 -5.21 -25.92
C ILE A 75 -7.40 -5.03 -25.94
N GLY A 76 -7.90 -3.88 -25.51
CA GLY A 76 -9.31 -3.51 -25.56
C GLY A 76 -9.73 -2.73 -26.82
N ASP A 77 -8.81 -2.50 -27.77
CA ASP A 77 -9.02 -1.71 -28.98
C ASP A 77 -8.70 -2.56 -30.22
N GLU A 78 -9.74 -3.13 -30.83
CA GLU A 78 -9.61 -4.03 -31.97
C GLU A 78 -8.97 -3.35 -33.18
N GLY A 79 -9.22 -2.06 -33.40
CA GLY A 79 -8.61 -1.29 -34.48
C GLY A 79 -7.09 -1.18 -34.29
N LYS A 80 -6.65 -0.84 -33.08
CA LYS A 80 -5.21 -0.80 -32.77
C LYS A 80 -4.56 -2.17 -32.78
N LEU A 81 -5.26 -3.23 -32.39
CA LEU A 81 -4.74 -4.60 -32.48
C LEU A 81 -4.51 -5.02 -33.94
N LEU A 82 -5.43 -4.63 -34.84
CA LEU A 82 -5.27 -4.85 -36.27
C LEU A 82 -4.06 -4.07 -36.82
N GLU A 83 -3.96 -2.77 -36.50
CA GLU A 83 -2.82 -1.93 -36.90
C GLU A 83 -1.48 -2.47 -36.38
N ALA A 84 -1.47 -3.03 -35.18
CA ALA A 84 -0.29 -3.66 -34.57
C ALA A 84 0.01 -5.07 -35.11
N ASN A 85 -0.77 -5.57 -36.09
CA ASN A 85 -0.69 -6.93 -36.62
C ASN A 85 -0.68 -8.00 -35.50
N ALA A 86 -1.51 -7.80 -34.48
CA ALA A 86 -1.59 -8.72 -33.35
C ALA A 86 -2.15 -10.08 -33.81
N THR A 87 -1.43 -11.15 -33.54
CA THR A 87 -1.87 -12.50 -33.88
C THR A 87 -2.92 -13.03 -32.88
N PRO A 88 -3.76 -14.00 -33.25
CA PRO A 88 -4.70 -14.62 -32.32
C PRO A 88 -4.02 -15.22 -31.07
N ASP A 89 -2.83 -15.80 -31.23
CA ASP A 89 -2.07 -16.39 -30.13
C ASP A 89 -1.51 -15.33 -29.18
N GLU A 90 -1.02 -14.20 -29.71
CA GLU A 90 -0.59 -13.06 -28.91
C GLU A 90 -1.75 -12.46 -28.10
N ILE A 91 -2.91 -12.27 -28.75
CA ILE A 91 -4.11 -11.74 -28.11
C ILE A 91 -4.56 -12.68 -27.00
N ARG A 92 -4.60 -14.00 -27.26
CA ARG A 92 -4.96 -15.01 -26.26
C ARG A 92 -4.01 -14.94 -25.07
N PHE A 93 -2.71 -14.92 -25.32
CA PHE A 93 -1.71 -14.85 -24.25
C PHE A 93 -1.87 -13.60 -23.37
N VAL A 94 -2.04 -12.42 -23.96
CA VAL A 94 -2.24 -11.18 -23.20
C VAL A 94 -3.52 -11.26 -22.36
N LYS A 95 -4.60 -11.83 -22.92
CA LYS A 95 -5.86 -12.05 -22.18
C LYS A 95 -5.69 -13.03 -21.02
N ASP A 96 -4.92 -14.09 -21.18
CA ASP A 96 -4.64 -15.06 -20.11
C ASP A 96 -3.84 -14.41 -18.96
N VAL A 97 -2.85 -13.58 -19.27
CA VAL A 97 -2.10 -12.82 -18.26
C VAL A 97 -3.02 -11.83 -17.52
N ILE A 98 -3.92 -11.15 -18.25
CA ILE A 98 -4.91 -10.26 -17.64
C ILE A 98 -5.85 -11.03 -16.72
N ALA A 99 -6.39 -12.17 -17.18
CA ALA A 99 -7.28 -13.00 -16.37
C ALA A 99 -6.59 -13.45 -15.07
N LYS A 100 -5.32 -13.89 -15.15
CA LYS A 100 -4.53 -14.25 -13.97
C LYS A 100 -4.34 -13.08 -13.01
N LYS A 101 -4.03 -11.89 -13.54
CA LYS A 101 -3.89 -10.67 -12.76
C LYS A 101 -5.19 -10.31 -12.06
N ASP A 102 -6.31 -10.38 -12.77
CA ASP A 102 -7.63 -9.99 -12.24
C ASP A 102 -8.11 -10.99 -11.18
N GLU A 103 -7.96 -12.29 -11.41
CA GLU A 103 -8.23 -13.35 -10.43
C GLU A 103 -7.38 -13.16 -9.16
N GLY A 104 -6.06 -12.99 -9.34
CA GLY A 104 -5.15 -12.78 -8.22
C GLY A 104 -5.48 -11.50 -7.44
N THR A 105 -5.81 -10.41 -8.14
CA THR A 105 -6.19 -9.14 -7.51
C THR A 105 -7.51 -9.27 -6.73
N ALA A 106 -8.49 -10.00 -7.27
CA ALA A 106 -9.74 -10.28 -6.58
C ALA A 106 -9.50 -11.06 -5.28
N LYS A 107 -8.66 -12.10 -5.33
CA LYS A 107 -8.28 -12.89 -4.15
C LYS A 107 -7.53 -12.06 -3.10
N ILE A 108 -6.57 -11.22 -3.53
CA ILE A 108 -5.86 -10.31 -2.62
C ILE A 108 -6.84 -9.34 -1.94
N LYS A 109 -7.80 -8.79 -2.70
CA LYS A 109 -8.81 -7.88 -2.16
C LYS A 109 -9.71 -8.58 -1.15
N GLU A 110 -10.14 -9.80 -1.43
CA GLU A 110 -10.92 -10.62 -0.50
C GLU A 110 -10.14 -10.87 0.80
N THR A 111 -8.88 -11.34 0.70
CA THR A 111 -8.03 -11.55 1.88
C THR A 111 -7.81 -10.26 2.67
N TYR A 112 -7.56 -9.14 2.00
CA TYR A 112 -7.44 -7.83 2.65
C TYR A 112 -8.70 -7.48 3.47
N GLN A 113 -9.88 -7.69 2.88
CA GLN A 113 -11.15 -7.43 3.54
C GLN A 113 -11.38 -8.37 4.74
N LEU A 114 -11.06 -9.65 4.59
CA LEU A 114 -11.15 -10.64 5.67
C LEU A 114 -10.19 -10.31 6.81
N LEU A 115 -8.92 -9.99 6.52
CA LEU A 115 -7.94 -9.61 7.54
C LEU A 115 -8.35 -8.31 8.25
N ALA A 116 -8.83 -7.31 7.52
CA ALA A 116 -9.31 -6.06 8.11
C ALA A 116 -10.50 -6.29 9.04
N LYS A 117 -11.43 -7.18 8.67
CA LYS A 117 -12.66 -7.42 9.43
C LYS A 117 -12.46 -8.40 10.59
N ASP A 118 -11.87 -9.56 10.32
CA ASP A 118 -11.92 -10.73 11.20
C ASP A 118 -10.61 -10.91 12.00
N TYR A 119 -9.47 -10.42 11.51
CA TYR A 119 -8.18 -10.50 12.22
C TYR A 119 -7.85 -9.23 13.01
N VAL A 120 -7.89 -8.07 12.34
CA VAL A 120 -7.60 -6.77 12.98
C VAL A 120 -8.83 -6.21 13.68
N GLY A 121 -10.01 -6.40 13.09
CA GLY A 121 -11.24 -5.72 13.46
C GLY A 121 -11.41 -4.41 12.69
N ALA A 122 -12.56 -4.24 12.02
CA ALA A 122 -12.76 -3.15 11.05
C ALA A 122 -12.53 -1.74 11.64
N ALA A 123 -12.93 -1.51 12.90
CA ALA A 123 -12.73 -0.23 13.58
C ALA A 123 -11.25 0.03 13.85
N ALA A 124 -10.53 -0.96 14.40
CA ALA A 124 -9.09 -0.88 14.66
C ALA A 124 -8.31 -0.70 13.36
N PHE A 125 -8.66 -1.45 12.31
CA PHE A 125 -8.02 -1.36 11.00
C PHE A 125 -8.10 0.06 10.42
N ASN A 126 -9.32 0.63 10.36
CA ASN A 126 -9.51 1.99 9.84
C ASN A 126 -8.84 3.05 10.72
N LYS A 127 -8.86 2.85 12.05
CA LYS A 127 -8.18 3.72 13.01
C LYS A 127 -6.67 3.76 12.78
N VAL A 128 -6.03 2.59 12.72
CA VAL A 128 -4.58 2.46 12.47
C VAL A 128 -4.24 3.03 11.10
N LYS A 129 -4.95 2.64 10.04
CA LYS A 129 -4.75 3.14 8.67
C LYS A 129 -4.80 4.66 8.59
N LYS A 130 -5.77 5.29 9.26
CA LYS A 130 -5.87 6.75 9.31
C LYS A 130 -4.69 7.33 10.10
N ALA A 131 -4.39 6.79 11.28
CA ALA A 131 -3.35 7.31 12.15
C ALA A 131 -1.95 7.26 11.49
N ILE A 132 -1.58 6.14 10.86
CA ILE A 132 -0.27 6.02 10.17
C ILE A 132 -0.12 6.98 8.97
N SER A 133 -1.24 7.46 8.40
CA SER A 133 -1.21 8.41 7.29
C SER A 133 -0.99 9.86 7.74
N SER A 134 -1.18 10.15 9.03
CA SER A 134 -1.13 11.50 9.59
C SER A 134 -0.11 11.68 10.73
N ASP A 135 0.32 10.59 11.37
CA ASP A 135 1.28 10.58 12.48
C ASP A 135 2.59 9.93 12.03
N GLU A 136 3.63 10.76 11.86
CA GLU A 136 4.95 10.29 11.43
C GLU A 136 5.65 9.41 12.46
N SER A 137 5.40 9.60 13.77
CA SER A 137 5.96 8.72 14.81
C SER A 137 5.36 7.33 14.72
N LEU A 138 4.03 7.25 14.58
CA LEU A 138 3.33 5.97 14.44
C LEU A 138 3.71 5.26 13.13
N LYS A 139 3.86 6.01 12.04
CA LYS A 139 4.34 5.50 10.75
C LYS A 139 5.75 4.94 10.85
N SER A 140 6.66 5.62 11.55
CA SER A 140 8.01 5.11 11.78
C SER A 140 7.99 3.80 12.58
N LYS A 141 7.17 3.70 13.63
CA LYS A 141 6.99 2.45 14.38
C LYS A 141 6.44 1.32 13.52
N TYR A 142 5.41 1.62 12.72
CA TYR A 142 4.85 0.68 11.76
C TYR A 142 5.92 0.16 10.79
N GLN A 143 6.73 1.06 10.22
CA GLN A 143 7.80 0.67 9.29
C GLN A 143 8.82 -0.26 9.96
N SER A 144 9.24 0.03 11.19
CA SER A 144 10.15 -0.85 11.92
C SER A 144 9.58 -2.25 12.12
N ILE A 145 8.29 -2.38 12.42
CA ILE A 145 7.62 -3.69 12.53
C ILE A 145 7.62 -4.41 11.17
N MET A 146 7.30 -3.70 10.08
CA MET A 146 7.31 -4.28 8.74
C MET A 146 8.72 -4.76 8.33
N ASP A 147 9.76 -4.00 8.68
CA ASP A 147 11.16 -4.37 8.39
C ASP A 147 11.59 -5.61 9.19
N GLU A 148 11.07 -5.80 10.41
CA GLU A 148 11.29 -7.01 11.21
C GLU A 148 10.58 -8.22 10.58
N LEU A 149 9.30 -8.08 10.24
CA LEU A 149 8.52 -9.15 9.58
C LEU A 149 9.16 -9.58 8.26
N ALA A 150 9.63 -8.62 7.46
CA ALA A 150 10.30 -8.91 6.19
C ALA A 150 11.61 -9.72 6.37
N LYS A 151 12.35 -9.51 7.47
CA LYS A 151 13.55 -10.31 7.78
C LYS A 151 13.19 -11.74 8.15
N ASP A 152 12.17 -11.92 8.98
CA ASP A 152 11.71 -13.25 9.38
C ASP A 152 11.21 -14.06 8.18
N ASN A 153 10.52 -13.40 7.25
CA ASN A 153 10.07 -14.02 6.00
C ASN A 153 11.22 -14.36 5.03
N ALA A 154 12.34 -13.63 5.07
CA ALA A 154 13.50 -13.87 4.20
C ALA A 154 14.42 -15.00 4.68
N VAL A 155 14.29 -15.43 5.94
CA VAL A 155 15.10 -16.49 6.56
C VAL A 155 14.41 -17.86 6.50
N ASN A 156 13.10 -17.89 6.21
CA ASN A 156 12.28 -19.09 6.07
C ASN A 156 12.04 -19.44 4.58
#